data_AF-A0A3B3BG46-F1
#
_entry.id   AF-A0A3B3BG46-F1
#
_cell.length_a   1.000
_cell.length_b   1.000
_cell.length_c   1.000
_cell.angle_alpha   90.00
_cell.angle_beta   90.00
_cell.angle_gamma   90.00
#
_symmetry.space_group_name_H-M   'P 1'
#
loop_
_entity.id
_entity.type
_entity.pdbx_description
1 polymer ?
#
loop_
_entity_poly.entity_id
_entity_poly.type
_entity_poly.pdbx_seq_one_letter_code
_entity_poly.pdbx_strand_id
1 'polypeptide(L)'
;MTLCEPSGAEAASGDLRRFIGELDPAPNPPCFSSDVITATMDYLSKCHSANHKSLVAILSKTPISIQRILLAVCERAAETANGYERHRILLMYHLFVSLLLREVKDGLGGAWAFVLRDVIYTLIHHINSRSAQ
;
A
#
# COMPACT_ATOMS: atom_id res chain seq x y z
N MET A 1 -13.05 -1.98 -1.65
CA MET A 1 -12.93 -0.54 -1.32
C MET A 1 -11.96 0.09 -2.29
N THR A 2 -12.15 1.36 -2.58
CA THR A 2 -11.34 2.15 -3.52
C THR A 2 -10.75 3.34 -2.77
N LEU A 3 -9.50 3.65 -3.06
CA LEU A 3 -8.81 4.77 -2.41
C LEU A 3 -9.09 6.07 -3.15
N CYS A 4 -9.35 7.10 -2.37
CA CYS A 4 -9.70 8.44 -2.79
C CYS A 4 -9.02 9.46 -1.89
N GLU A 5 -8.05 10.18 -2.42
CA GLU A 5 -7.53 11.31 -1.67
C GLU A 5 -8.38 12.56 -1.97
N PRO A 6 -8.81 13.32 -0.95
CA PRO A 6 -9.53 14.57 -1.18
C PRO A 6 -8.60 15.59 -1.85
N SER A 7 -9.10 16.48 -2.71
CA SER A 7 -8.30 17.59 -3.26
C SER A 7 -8.40 18.81 -2.32
N GLY A 8 -7.29 19.32 -1.77
CA GLY A 8 -7.26 20.65 -1.13
C GLY A 8 -7.01 20.80 0.39
N ALA A 9 -6.09 20.06 1.02
CA ALA A 9 -5.66 20.36 2.40
C ALA A 9 -4.14 20.18 2.55
N GLU A 10 -3.46 21.00 3.35
CA GLU A 10 -1.99 21.12 3.38
C GLU A 10 -1.24 19.80 3.61
N ALA A 11 -0.10 19.69 2.91
CA ALA A 11 0.68 18.48 2.72
C ALA A 11 1.41 18.03 4.01
N ALA A 12 1.15 16.79 4.42
CA ALA A 12 2.03 16.04 5.30
C ALA A 12 2.87 15.04 4.46
N SER A 13 4.15 14.92 4.80
CA SER A 13 5.13 14.07 4.11
C SER A 13 4.64 12.62 3.94
N GLY A 14 4.52 12.15 2.68
CA GLY A 14 4.06 10.80 2.34
C GLY A 14 2.77 10.73 1.53
N ASP A 15 2.22 11.89 1.16
CA ASP A 15 0.89 12.04 0.59
C ASP A 15 0.70 11.26 -0.72
N LEU A 16 -0.17 10.24 -0.73
CA LEU A 16 -0.49 9.47 -1.95
C LEU A 16 -1.08 10.38 -3.05
N ARG A 17 -1.61 11.54 -2.67
CA ARG A 17 -2.13 12.60 -3.53
C ARG A 17 -1.20 13.01 -4.66
N ARG A 18 0.12 13.05 -4.43
CA ARG A 18 1.08 13.44 -5.48
C ARG A 18 1.13 12.46 -6.65
N PHE A 19 0.56 11.28 -6.46
CA PHE A 19 0.46 10.26 -7.49
C PHE A 19 -0.89 10.26 -8.20
N ILE A 20 -1.86 11.08 -7.76
CA ILE A 20 -3.17 11.24 -8.37
C ILE A 20 -3.17 12.53 -9.20
N GLY A 21 -3.46 12.41 -10.50
CA GLY A 21 -3.51 13.53 -11.45
C GLY A 21 -4.94 14.00 -11.77
N GLU A 22 -5.08 15.23 -12.28
CA GLU A 22 -6.37 15.79 -12.71
C GLU A 22 -7.03 15.02 -13.87
N LEU A 23 -6.24 14.24 -14.61
CA LEU A 23 -6.70 13.40 -15.71
C LEU A 23 -7.07 11.97 -15.26
N ASP A 24 -6.88 11.64 -13.97
CA ASP A 24 -7.26 10.32 -13.47
C ASP A 24 -8.78 10.20 -13.32
N PRO A 25 -9.37 9.05 -13.67
CA PRO A 25 -10.80 8.84 -13.58
C PRO A 25 -11.29 8.89 -12.14
N ALA A 26 -12.52 9.38 -11.97
CA ALA A 26 -13.15 9.46 -10.66
C ALA A 26 -13.16 8.08 -9.97
N PRO A 27 -12.76 7.98 -8.70
CA PRO A 27 -12.76 6.70 -8.01
C PRO A 27 -14.16 6.09 -7.90
N ASN A 28 -14.28 4.78 -8.17
CA ASN A 28 -15.56 4.08 -8.03
C ASN A 28 -16.08 4.12 -6.58
N PRO A 29 -17.29 4.62 -6.29
CA PRO A 29 -17.87 4.56 -4.96
C PRO A 29 -18.23 3.12 -4.54
N PRO A 30 -18.19 2.78 -3.24
CA PRO A 30 -17.78 3.61 -2.10
C PRO A 30 -16.25 3.72 -2.01
N CYS A 31 -15.80 4.92 -1.67
CA CYS A 31 -14.43 5.37 -1.85
C CYS A 31 -13.94 6.13 -0.61
N PHE A 32 -12.71 5.87 -0.16
CA PHE A 32 -12.20 6.28 1.16
C PHE A 32 -10.77 6.82 1.07
N SER A 33 -10.42 7.78 1.93
CA SER A 33 -9.05 8.31 1.98
C SER A 33 -8.07 7.37 2.68
N SER A 34 -6.79 7.58 2.38
CA SER A 34 -5.68 6.92 3.05
C SER A 34 -5.78 7.03 4.57
N ASP A 35 -6.18 8.19 5.09
CA ASP A 35 -6.43 8.42 6.52
C ASP A 35 -7.55 7.55 7.07
N VAL A 36 -8.70 7.49 6.38
CA VAL A 36 -9.86 6.69 6.82
C VAL A 36 -9.51 5.20 6.80
N ILE A 37 -8.83 4.73 5.75
CA ILE A 37 -8.38 3.34 5.63
C ILE A 37 -7.39 3.02 6.74
N THR A 38 -6.39 3.86 6.97
CA THR A 38 -5.37 3.66 8.01
C THR A 38 -6.00 3.67 9.40
N ALA A 39 -6.86 4.64 9.70
CA ALA A 39 -7.58 4.72 10.97
C ALA A 39 -8.48 3.50 11.22
N THR A 40 -9.13 2.99 10.16
CA THR A 40 -9.92 1.76 10.23
C THR A 40 -9.04 0.56 10.56
N MET A 41 -7.87 0.44 9.92
CA MET A 41 -6.93 -0.64 10.21
C MET A 41 -6.35 -0.53 11.63
N ASP A 42 -6.07 0.67 12.11
CA ASP A 42 -5.65 0.91 13.49
C ASP A 42 -6.74 0.52 14.48
N TYR A 43 -8.00 0.86 14.20
CA TYR A 43 -9.14 0.46 15.01
C TYR A 43 -9.27 -1.08 15.06
N LEU A 44 -9.24 -1.75 13.91
CA LEU A 44 -9.30 -3.22 13.84
C LEU A 44 -8.14 -3.87 14.60
N SER A 45 -6.94 -3.29 14.49
CA SER A 45 -5.76 -3.76 15.20
C SER A 45 -5.91 -3.63 16.72
N LYS A 46 -6.53 -2.55 17.20
CA LYS A 46 -6.87 -2.36 18.63
C LYS A 46 -7.91 -3.37 19.11
N CYS A 47 -8.92 -3.68 18.30
CA CYS A 47 -9.96 -4.65 18.67
C CYS A 47 -9.44 -6.09 18.79
N HIS A 48 -8.39 -6.45 18.03
CA HIS A 48 -7.89 -7.83 17.95
C HIS A 48 -6.61 -8.08 18.77
N SER A 49 -6.04 -7.04 19.37
CA SER A 49 -4.76 -7.11 20.06
C SER A 49 -4.90 -6.68 21.52
N ALA A 50 -4.73 -7.61 22.45
CA ALA A 50 -4.63 -7.30 23.88
C ALA A 50 -3.43 -6.36 24.20
N ASN A 51 -2.47 -6.20 23.28
CA ASN A 51 -1.26 -5.39 23.44
C ASN A 51 -1.18 -4.20 22.46
N HIS A 52 -2.29 -3.73 21.87
CA HIS A 52 -2.32 -2.57 20.95
C HIS A 52 -1.23 -2.58 19.86
N LYS A 53 -1.00 -3.74 19.26
CA LYS A 53 -0.03 -3.90 18.16
C LYS A 53 -0.60 -3.35 16.86
N SER A 54 0.23 -2.66 16.08
CA SER A 54 -0.11 -2.22 14.72
C SER A 54 -0.48 -3.40 13.82
N LEU A 55 -1.16 -3.12 12.70
CA LEU A 55 -1.47 -4.13 11.69
C LEU A 55 -0.21 -4.84 11.19
N VAL A 56 0.87 -4.09 10.92
CA VAL A 56 2.12 -4.66 10.42
C VAL A 56 2.75 -5.58 11.46
N ALA A 57 2.69 -5.24 12.74
CA ALA A 57 3.12 -6.12 13.82
C ALA A 57 2.23 -7.38 13.94
N ILE A 58 0.94 -7.31 13.63
CA ILE A 58 0.05 -8.48 13.57
C ILE A 58 0.44 -9.37 12.38
N LEU A 59 0.63 -8.79 11.19
CA LEU A 59 1.06 -9.51 10.00
C LEU A 59 2.41 -10.19 10.21
N SER A 60 3.37 -9.50 10.84
CA SER A 60 4.71 -10.01 11.11
C SER A 60 4.75 -11.24 12.03
N LYS A 61 3.66 -11.54 12.78
CA LYS A 61 3.58 -12.77 13.58
C LYS A 61 3.42 -14.02 12.72
N THR A 62 2.71 -13.89 11.60
CA THR A 62 2.47 -15.01 10.70
C THR A 62 3.52 -14.94 9.60
N PRO A 63 4.42 -15.94 9.51
CA PRO A 63 5.41 -15.96 8.43
C PRO A 63 4.69 -15.87 7.08
N ILE A 64 5.30 -15.17 6.12
CA ILE A 64 4.85 -15.08 4.72
C ILE A 64 3.61 -14.17 4.46
N SER A 65 2.92 -13.69 5.50
CA SER A 65 1.70 -12.86 5.33
C SER A 65 1.94 -11.58 4.51
N ILE A 66 3.00 -10.82 4.83
CA ILE A 66 3.38 -9.58 4.14
C ILE A 66 3.67 -9.86 2.67
N GLN A 67 4.46 -10.91 2.40
CA GLN A 67 4.85 -11.32 1.06
C GLN A 67 3.65 -11.76 0.23
N ARG A 68 2.67 -12.47 0.83
CA ARG A 68 1.42 -12.84 0.14
C ARG A 68 0.60 -11.62 -0.26
N ILE A 69 0.54 -10.60 0.60
CA ILE A 69 -0.19 -9.37 0.27
C ILE A 69 0.51 -8.64 -0.87
N LEU A 70 1.85 -8.47 -0.79
CA LEU A 70 2.63 -7.84 -1.86
C LEU A 70 2.45 -8.58 -3.20
N LEU A 71 2.56 -9.91 -3.18
CA LEU A 71 2.38 -10.74 -4.37
C LEU A 71 0.97 -10.59 -4.96
N ALA A 72 -0.08 -10.71 -4.14
CA ALA A 72 -1.45 -10.62 -4.61
C ALA A 72 -1.76 -9.25 -5.25
N VAL A 73 -1.15 -8.17 -4.74
CA VAL A 73 -1.29 -6.83 -5.32
C VAL A 73 -0.53 -6.75 -6.67
N CYS A 74 0.68 -7.31 -6.75
CA CYS A 74 1.46 -7.35 -7.99
C CYS A 74 0.78 -8.20 -9.09
N GLU A 75 0.26 -9.37 -8.75
CA GLU A 75 -0.48 -10.24 -9.68
C GLU A 75 -1.70 -9.50 -10.24
N ARG A 76 -2.50 -8.89 -9.36
CA ARG A 76 -3.67 -8.11 -9.77
C ARG A 76 -3.27 -6.94 -10.68
N ALA A 77 -2.15 -6.27 -10.40
CA ALA A 77 -1.65 -5.18 -11.24
C ALA A 77 -1.17 -5.67 -12.62
N ALA A 78 -0.63 -6.90 -12.71
CA ALA A 78 -0.17 -7.50 -13.95
C ALA A 78 -1.33 -8.02 -14.83
N GLU A 79 -2.38 -8.57 -14.22
CA GLU A 79 -3.59 -9.04 -14.92
C GLU A 79 -4.47 -7.90 -15.45
N THR A 80 -4.33 -6.70 -14.88
CA THR A 80 -5.19 -5.56 -15.22
C THR A 80 -4.70 -4.87 -16.50
N ALA A 81 -5.45 -5.02 -17.59
CA ALA A 81 -5.18 -4.35 -18.86
C ALA A 81 -5.51 -2.85 -18.87
N ASN A 82 -6.41 -2.39 -17.99
CA ASN A 82 -6.79 -0.99 -17.89
C ASN A 82 -5.71 -0.21 -17.09
N GLY A 83 -5.04 0.74 -17.75
CA GLY A 83 -4.00 1.56 -17.14
C GLY A 83 -4.44 2.30 -15.86
N TYR A 84 -5.70 2.72 -15.79
CA TYR A 84 -6.25 3.42 -14.63
C TYR A 84 -6.52 2.46 -13.46
N GLU A 85 -7.14 1.30 -13.72
CA GLU A 85 -7.32 0.28 -12.66
C GLU A 85 -5.96 -0.22 -12.16
N ARG A 86 -4.99 -0.37 -13.06
CA ARG A 86 -3.61 -0.72 -12.71
C ARG A 86 -2.99 0.37 -11.84
N HIS A 87 -3.16 1.65 -12.19
CA HIS A 87 -2.70 2.76 -11.37
C HIS A 87 -3.29 2.73 -9.95
N ARG A 88 -4.60 2.46 -9.83
CA ARG A 88 -5.28 2.34 -8.52
C ARG A 88 -4.75 1.18 -7.67
N ILE A 89 -4.44 0.05 -8.29
CA ILE A 89 -3.81 -1.08 -7.61
C ILE A 89 -2.40 -0.70 -7.13
N LEU A 90 -1.64 0.07 -7.93
CA LEU A 90 -0.33 0.59 -7.52
C LEU A 90 -0.43 1.61 -6.38
N LEU A 91 -1.50 2.39 -6.29
CA LEU A 91 -1.74 3.24 -5.11
C LEU A 91 -1.98 2.41 -3.85
N MET A 92 -2.72 1.30 -3.95
CA MET A 92 -2.84 0.33 -2.84
C MET A 92 -1.51 -0.27 -2.44
N TYR A 93 -0.69 -0.64 -3.42
CA TYR A 93 0.67 -1.08 -3.17
C TYR A 93 1.48 -0.02 -2.41
N HIS A 94 1.45 1.24 -2.87
CA HIS A 94 2.17 2.34 -2.24
C HIS A 94 1.69 2.59 -0.80
N LEU A 95 0.38 2.57 -0.55
CA LEU A 95 -0.18 2.70 0.80
C LEU A 95 0.35 1.58 1.71
N PHE A 96 0.28 0.33 1.26
CA PHE A 96 0.73 -0.81 2.05
C PHE A 96 2.24 -0.76 2.33
N VAL A 97 3.07 -0.49 1.32
CA VAL A 97 4.52 -0.32 1.49
C VAL A 97 4.84 0.84 2.43
N SER A 98 4.11 1.94 2.37
CA SER A 98 4.29 3.07 3.29
C SER A 98 4.06 2.66 4.75
N LEU A 99 3.08 1.80 5.01
CA LEU A 99 2.85 1.23 6.35
C LEU A 99 4.00 0.31 6.77
N LEU A 100 4.50 -0.55 5.87
CA LEU A 100 5.63 -1.42 6.15
C LEU A 100 6.92 -0.63 6.46
N LEU A 101 7.20 0.43 5.71
CA LEU A 101 8.40 1.24 5.88
C LEU A 101 8.42 1.98 7.22
N ARG A 102 7.27 2.35 7.78
CA ARG A 102 7.18 2.98 9.12
C ARG A 102 7.66 2.04 10.24
N GLU A 103 7.54 0.73 10.04
CA GLU A 103 7.89 -0.31 11.01
C GLU A 103 9.10 -1.14 10.60
N VAL A 104 9.83 -0.72 9.56
CA VAL A 104 11.02 -1.45 9.08
C VAL A 104 12.12 -1.51 10.15
N LYS A 105 12.19 -0.48 10.99
CA LYS A 105 13.11 -0.39 12.15
C LYS A 105 12.86 -1.48 13.19
N ASP A 106 11.63 -1.98 13.28
CA ASP A 106 11.22 -3.03 14.20
C ASP A 106 11.46 -4.43 13.59
N GLY A 107 12.10 -4.48 12.43
CA GLY A 107 12.60 -5.70 11.80
C GLY A 107 11.56 -6.53 11.05
N LEU A 108 10.28 -6.11 11.02
CA LEU A 108 9.17 -6.82 10.34
C LEU A 108 9.16 -8.32 10.66
N GLY A 109 9.30 -8.67 11.95
CA GLY A 109 9.36 -10.07 12.39
C GLY A 109 10.62 -10.83 11.94
N GLY A 110 11.72 -10.11 11.68
CA GLY A 110 12.98 -10.64 11.17
C GLY A 110 13.04 -10.76 9.63
N ALA A 111 11.95 -10.46 8.92
CA ALA A 111 11.86 -10.60 7.47
C ALA A 111 12.19 -9.32 6.69
N TRP A 112 12.56 -8.22 7.37
CA TRP A 112 12.70 -6.89 6.76
C TRP A 112 13.59 -6.86 5.52
N ALA A 113 14.72 -7.58 5.51
CA ALA A 113 15.64 -7.59 4.37
C ALA A 113 15.00 -8.22 3.12
N PHE A 114 14.24 -9.30 3.29
CA PHE A 114 13.52 -9.94 2.19
C PHE A 114 12.39 -9.05 1.67
N VAL A 115 11.66 -8.39 2.58
CA VAL A 115 10.57 -7.46 2.22
C VAL A 115 11.13 -6.25 1.47
N LEU A 116 12.21 -5.63 1.95
CA LEU A 116 12.85 -4.50 1.25
C LEU A 116 13.38 -4.91 -0.13
N ARG A 117 14.03 -6.08 -0.21
CA ARG A 117 14.52 -6.62 -1.48
C ARG A 117 13.36 -6.75 -2.47
N ASP A 118 12.28 -7.38 -2.05
CA ASP A 118 11.08 -7.57 -2.86
C ASP A 118 10.52 -6.22 -3.34
N VAL A 119 10.31 -5.27 -2.43
CA VAL A 119 9.81 -3.93 -2.75
C VAL A 119 10.70 -3.21 -3.75
N ILE A 120 12.03 -3.22 -3.56
CA ILE A 120 12.97 -2.56 -4.48
C ILE A 120 12.91 -3.20 -5.88
N TYR A 121 12.91 -4.52 -5.97
CA TYR A 121 12.85 -5.19 -7.28
C TYR A 121 11.51 -4.95 -7.98
N THR A 122 10.39 -4.98 -7.26
CA THR A 122 9.08 -4.65 -7.81
C THR A 122 9.04 -3.21 -8.36
N LEU A 123 9.58 -2.25 -7.61
CA LEU A 123 9.62 -0.84 -8.04
C LEU A 123 10.49 -0.64 -9.27
N ILE A 124 11.71 -1.22 -9.28
CA ILE A 124 12.61 -1.17 -10.44
C ILE A 124 11.92 -1.79 -11.66
N HIS A 125 11.29 -2.95 -11.48
CA HIS A 125 10.56 -3.62 -12.55
C HIS A 125 9.45 -2.72 -13.12
N HIS A 126 8.62 -2.13 -12.25
CA HIS A 126 7.55 -1.23 -12.71
C HIS A 126 8.05 0.03 -13.40
N ILE A 127 9.15 0.64 -12.95
CA ILE A 127 9.75 1.82 -13.59
C ILE A 127 10.28 1.45 -14.98
N ASN A 128 11.04 0.36 -15.08
CA ASN A 128 11.65 -0.07 -16.35
C ASN A 128 10.60 -0.55 -17.36
N SER A 129 9.53 -1.20 -16.90
CA SER A 129 8.43 -1.60 -17.78
C SER A 129 7.62 -0.42 -18.29
N ARG A 130 7.51 0.69 -17.54
CA ARG A 130 6.85 1.91 -18.02
C ARG A 130 7.68 2.66 -19.06
N SER A 131 9.02 2.61 -18.97
CA SER A 131 9.89 3.27 -19.95
C SER A 131 9.97 2.53 -21.30
N ALA A 132 9.57 1.26 -21.34
CA ALA A 132 9.60 0.44 -22.54
C ALA A 132 8.29 0.48 -23.34
N GLN A 133 7.32 1.28 -22.91
CA GLN A 133 5.98 1.42 -23.51
C GLN A 133 5.79 2.84 -24.02
#